data_AF-A0A916T681-F1
#
_entry.id   AF-A0A916T681-F1
#
_cell.length_a   1.000
_cell.length_b   1.000
_cell.length_c   1.000
_cell.angle_alpha   90.00
_cell.angle_beta   90.00
_cell.angle_gamma   90.00
#
_symmetry.space_group_name_H-M   'P 1'
#
loop_
_entity.id
_entity.type
_entity.pdbx_description
1 polymer ?
#
loop_
_entity_poly.entity_id
_entity_poly.type
_entity_poly.pdbx_seq_one_letter_code
_entity_poly.pdbx_strand_id
1 'polypeptide(L)' 'MTEPNAADRRAPKRARVQVADLTLIVRPNGRPDKIAAFTDSEADEANDYAARMGAHVERLATDDK' A
#
# COMPACT_ATOMS: atom_id res chain seq x y z
N MET A 1 4.95 9.19 38.59
CA MET A 1 4.71 9.60 37.20
C MET A 1 5.04 8.39 36.34
N THR A 2 4.05 7.79 35.68
CA THR A 2 4.26 6.59 34.84
C THR A 2 4.77 7.04 33.47
N GLU A 3 6.00 6.71 33.14
CA GLU A 3 6.57 6.94 31.79
C GLU A 3 5.79 6.12 30.74
N PRO A 4 5.43 6.70 29.59
CA PRO A 4 4.81 5.95 28.51
C PRO A 4 5.82 4.98 27.91
N ASN A 5 5.54 3.69 28.07
CA ASN A 5 6.29 2.56 27.51
C ASN A 5 6.34 2.69 25.97
N ALA A 6 7.54 2.95 25.43
CA ALA A 6 7.82 3.13 24.01
C ALA A 6 7.80 1.81 23.21
N ALA A 7 6.74 1.00 23.37
CA ALA A 7 6.65 -0.34 22.80
C ALA A 7 5.35 -0.62 22.03
N ASP A 8 4.62 0.41 21.57
CA ASP A 8 3.48 0.22 20.65
C ASP A 8 3.95 0.13 19.18
N ARG A 9 5.08 -0.54 18.93
CA ARG A 9 5.49 -0.92 17.58
C ARG A 9 4.62 -2.08 17.14
N ARG A 10 3.38 -1.78 16.77
CA ARG A 10 2.51 -2.74 16.08
C ARG A 10 3.29 -3.27 14.89
N ALA A 11 3.55 -4.57 14.91
CA ALA A 11 4.15 -5.25 13.77
C ALA A 11 3.34 -4.86 12.51
N PRO A 12 4.01 -4.51 11.40
CA PRO A 12 3.33 -4.12 10.19
C PRO A 12 2.39 -5.27 9.77
N LYS A 13 1.11 -4.95 9.55
CA LYS A 13 0.08 -5.93 9.17
C LYS A 13 0.36 -6.61 7.83
N ARG A 14 1.28 -6.05 7.03
CA ARG A 14 1.68 -6.60 5.73
C ARG A 14 3.04 -7.23 5.84
N ALA A 15 3.22 -8.34 5.11
CA ALA A 15 4.51 -8.95 4.92
C ALA A 15 5.53 -7.91 4.45
N ARG A 16 6.77 -8.05 4.93
CA ARG A 16 7.85 -7.14 4.55
C ARG A 16 8.25 -7.43 3.11
N VAL A 17 7.73 -6.67 2.16
CA VAL A 17 8.08 -6.72 0.73
C VAL A 17 9.17 -5.69 0.41
N GLN A 18 9.97 -5.93 -0.63
CA GLN A 18 10.93 -4.92 -1.07
C GLN A 18 10.18 -3.81 -1.79
N VAL A 19 10.66 -2.57 -1.66
CA VAL A 19 10.03 -1.43 -2.34
C VAL A 19 10.06 -1.63 -3.87
N ALA A 20 11.09 -2.31 -4.39
CA ALA A 20 11.21 -2.66 -5.80
C ALA A 20 10.11 -3.60 -6.32
N ASP A 21 9.48 -4.38 -5.43
CA ASP A 21 8.43 -5.32 -5.81
C ASP A 21 7.05 -4.64 -5.94
N LEU A 22 6.91 -3.41 -5.43
CA LEU A 22 5.66 -2.63 -5.46
C LEU A 22 5.49 -1.96 -6.83
N THR A 23 4.84 -2.67 -7.75
CA THR A 23 4.65 -2.26 -9.14
C THR A 23 3.25 -1.73 -9.44
N LEU A 24 2.30 -1.84 -8.50
CA LEU A 24 0.93 -1.39 -8.65
C LEU A 24 0.59 -0.34 -7.57
N ILE A 25 -0.17 0.69 -7.93
CA ILE A 25 -0.66 1.70 -7.00
C ILE A 25 -2.15 1.97 -7.24
N VAL A 26 -2.92 2.07 -6.15
CA VAL A 26 -4.32 2.49 -6.18
C VAL A 26 -4.40 3.88 -5.57
N ARG A 27 -4.97 4.82 -6.33
CA ARG A 27 -5.14 6.23 -5.92
C ARG A 27 -6.62 6.61 -5.89
N PRO A 28 -7.29 6.54 -4.73
CA PRO A 28 -8.68 6.99 -4.62
C PRO A 28 -8.80 8.51 -4.73
N ASN A 29 -9.70 8.97 -5.60
CA ASN A 29 -9.94 10.41 -5.80
C ASN A 29 -10.43 11.07 -4.50
N GLY A 30 -9.79 12.17 -4.11
CA GLY A 30 -10.15 12.95 -2.93
C GLY A 30 -9.79 12.30 -1.58
N ARG A 31 -9.05 11.18 -1.55
CA ARG A 31 -8.62 10.50 -0.32
C ARG A 31 -7.14 10.08 -0.39
N PRO A 32 -6.20 11.03 -0.26
CA PRO A 32 -4.76 10.74 -0.34
C PRO A 32 -4.28 9.81 0.79
N ASP A 33 -4.95 9.80 1.93
CA ASP A 33 -4.69 8.90 3.08
C ASP A 33 -5.03 7.42 2.78
N LYS A 34 -5.66 7.15 1.64
CA LYS A 34 -6.07 5.82 1.20
C LYS A 34 -5.28 5.30 0.00
N ILE A 35 -4.19 5.97 -0.36
CA ILE A 35 -3.29 5.47 -1.39
C ILE A 35 -2.61 4.19 -0.88
N ALA A 36 -2.63 3.14 -1.70
CA ALA A 36 -2.04 1.85 -1.37
C ALA A 36 -1.24 1.32 -2.55
N ALA A 37 -0.05 0.78 -2.27
CA ALA A 37 0.80 0.11 -3.24
C ALA A 37 0.72 -1.41 -3.06
N PHE A 38 0.84 -2.14 -4.16
CA PHE A 38 0.72 -3.59 -4.25
C PHE A 38 1.82 -4.14 -5.15
N THR A 39 2.16 -5.40 -4.92
CA THR A 39 3.00 -6.18 -5.81
C THR A 39 2.21 -6.71 -7.00
N ASP A 40 2.90 -7.17 -8.05
CA ASP A 40 2.25 -7.79 -9.21
C ASP A 40 1.46 -9.06 -8.82
N SER A 41 1.96 -9.81 -7.83
CA SER A 41 1.29 -10.99 -7.27
C SER A 41 0.02 -10.66 -6.49
N GLU A 42 -0.14 -9.42 -6.02
CA GLU A 42 -1.33 -8.92 -5.32
C GLU A 42 -2.30 -8.20 -6.27
N ALA A 43 -2.22 -8.43 -7.59
CA ALA A 43 -3.05 -7.73 -8.58
C ALA A 43 -4.56 -7.90 -8.33
N ASP A 44 -5.02 -9.09 -7.92
CA ASP A 44 -6.43 -9.32 -7.60
C ASP A 44 -6.86 -8.48 -6.38
N GLU A 45 -6.04 -8.43 -5.34
CA GLU A 45 -6.30 -7.60 -4.15
C GLU A 45 -6.31 -6.11 -4.47
N ALA A 46 -5.40 -5.66 -5.35
CA ALA A 46 -5.35 -4.28 -5.81
C ALA A 46 -6.64 -3.89 -6.56
N ASN A 47 -7.14 -4.77 -7.42
CA ASN A 47 -8.40 -4.57 -8.15
C ASN A 47 -9.61 -4.53 -7.21
N ASP A 48 -9.68 -5.45 -6.25
CA ASP A 48 -10.73 -5.47 -5.23
C ASP A 48 -10.72 -4.20 -4.37
N TYR A 49 -9.52 -3.74 -3.97
CA TYR A 49 -9.36 -2.50 -3.23
C TYR A 49 -9.79 -1.30 -4.07
N ALA A 50 -9.39 -1.24 -5.34
CA ALA A 50 -9.78 -0.17 -6.26
C ALA A 50 -11.30 -0.11 -6.44
N ALA A 51 -11.95 -1.25 -6.66
CA ALA A 51 -13.41 -1.36 -6.80
C ALA A 51 -14.15 -0.86 -5.55
N ARG A 52 -13.69 -1.26 -4.35
CA ARG A 52 -14.26 -0.81 -3.06
C ARG A 52 -14.11 0.68 -2.84
N MET A 53 -13.06 1.29 -3.38
CA MET A 53 -12.70 2.68 -3.15
C MET A 53 -13.15 3.62 -4.27
N GLY A 54 -13.75 3.10 -5.35
CA GLY A 54 -14.08 3.86 -6.55
C GLY A 54 -12.84 4.43 -7.25
N ALA A 55 -11.73 3.69 -7.18
CA ALA A 55 -10.42 4.05 -7.72
C ALA A 55 -10.06 3.11 -8.88
N HIS A 56 -8.91 3.35 -9.50
CA HIS A 56 -8.30 2.45 -10.47
C HIS A 56 -6.89 2.06 -10.03
N VAL A 57 -6.45 0.88 -10.49
CA VAL A 57 -5.08 0.41 -10.32
C VAL A 57 -4.22 1.02 -11.43
N GLU A 58 -3.13 1.66 -11.07
CA GLU A 58 -2.11 2.20 -11.97
C GLU A 58 -0.84 1.37 -11.84
N ARG A 59 -0.21 1.01 -12.97
CA ARG A 59 1.09 0.35 -12.96
C ARG A 59 2.18 1.41 -12.85
N LEU A 60 3.00 1.31 -11.81
CA LEU A 60 4.17 2.16 -11.65
C LEU A 60 5.20 1.75 -12.70
N ALA A 61 5.56 2.68 -13.59
CA ALA A 61 6.69 2.47 -14.48
C ALA A 61 7.94 2.34 -13.60
N THR A 62 8.61 1.20 -13.69
CA THR A 62 9.96 1.06 -13.14
C THR A 62 10.87 1.89 -14.04
N ASP A 63 11.18 3.12 -13.64
CA ASP A 63 12.24 3.92 -14.27
C ASP A 63 13.54 3.12 -14.07
N ASP A 64 13.89 2.31 -15.07
CA ASP A 64 15.18 1.64 -15.17
C ASP A 64 16.21 2.74 -15.40
N LYS A 65 16.95 3.10 -14.35
CA LYS A 65 17.93 4.19 -14.37
C LYS A 65 19.31 3.71 -13.95
#